data_AF-A0A2R7MN91-F1
#
_entry.id   AF-A0A2R7MN91-F1
#
_cell.length_a   1.000
_cell.length_b   1.000
_cell.length_c   1.000
_cell.angle_alpha   90.00
_cell.angle_beta   90.00
_cell.angle_gamma   90.00
#
_symmetry.space_group_name_H-M   'P 1'
#
loop_
_entity.id
_entity.type
_entity.pdbx_description
1 polymer ?
#
loop_
_entity_poly.entity_id
_entity_poly.type
_entity_poly.pdbx_seq_one_letter_code
_entity_poly.pdbx_strand_id
1 'polypeptide(L)'
;MRDDGPRWHPQLLARETSPARWVMLDARDQVAGTIELRRTDDGPRYRVEVAGGEVLGWATSLKTATERLHRVIISANVPGGGINGS
;
A
#
# COMPACT_ATOMS: atom_id res chain seq x y z
N MET A 1 5.86 -17.76 24.07
CA MET A 1 4.52 -17.22 23.72
C MET A 1 4.77 -16.12 22.71
N ARG A 2 4.40 -16.32 21.43
CA ARG A 2 4.50 -15.22 20.46
C ARG A 2 3.41 -14.22 20.84
N ASP A 3 3.80 -12.96 20.97
CA ASP A 3 2.89 -11.86 21.15
C ASP A 3 2.17 -11.63 19.81
N ASP A 4 1.15 -12.44 19.54
CA ASP A 4 0.29 -12.32 18.35
C ASP A 4 -0.86 -11.34 18.65
N GLY A 5 -0.53 -10.20 19.26
CA GLY A 5 -1.43 -9.04 19.32
C GLY A 5 -2.01 -8.75 17.93
N PRO A 6 -3.17 -8.08 17.82
CA PRO A 6 -3.89 -7.94 16.56
C PRO A 6 -2.95 -7.45 15.46
N ARG A 7 -2.58 -8.35 14.55
CA ARG A 7 -1.67 -8.02 13.46
C ARG A 7 -2.41 -7.10 12.52
N TRP A 8 -2.02 -5.84 12.56
CA TRP A 8 -2.57 -4.85 11.65
C TRP A 8 -2.44 -5.32 10.19
N HIS A 9 -3.52 -5.22 9.41
CA HIS A 9 -3.57 -5.77 8.06
C HIS A 9 -3.83 -4.64 7.03
N PRO A 10 -2.80 -4.20 6.26
CA PRO A 10 -2.92 -3.05 5.36
C PRO A 10 -3.97 -3.25 4.27
N GLN A 11 -4.33 -4.49 3.94
CA GLN A 11 -5.44 -4.75 3.00
C GLN A 11 -6.78 -4.20 3.48
N LEU A 12 -7.00 -4.05 4.79
CA LEU A 12 -8.23 -3.45 5.34
C LEU A 12 -8.29 -1.93 5.12
N LEU A 13 -7.16 -1.29 4.78
CA LEU A 13 -7.12 0.13 4.38
C LEU A 13 -7.43 0.35 2.90
N ALA A 14 -7.40 -0.71 2.09
CA ALA A 14 -7.69 -0.59 0.67
C ALA A 14 -9.19 -0.39 0.47
N ARG A 15 -9.58 0.79 -0.03
CA ARG A 15 -10.96 1.10 -0.38
C ARG A 15 -11.17 0.87 -1.86
N GLU A 16 -12.08 -0.03 -2.21
CA GLU A 16 -12.49 -0.22 -3.61
C GLU A 16 -13.29 1.00 -4.07
N THR A 17 -12.83 1.67 -5.12
CA THR A 17 -13.50 2.86 -5.69
C THR A 17 -14.32 2.52 -6.93
N SER A 18 -13.88 1.49 -7.64
CA SER A 18 -14.56 0.91 -8.80
C SER A 18 -14.08 -0.53 -8.93
N PRO A 19 -14.79 -1.41 -9.67
CA PRO A 19 -14.33 -2.77 -9.90
C PRO A 19 -12.86 -2.79 -10.32
N ALA A 20 -12.08 -3.67 -9.69
CA ALA A 20 -10.64 -3.84 -9.96
C ALA A 20 -9.75 -2.63 -9.63
N ARG A 21 -10.25 -1.61 -8.91
CA ARG A 21 -9.48 -0.43 -8.50
C ARG A 21 -9.68 -0.11 -7.03
N TRP A 22 -8.55 0.03 -6.33
CA TRP A 22 -8.50 0.40 -4.92
C TRP A 22 -7.65 1.65 -4.72
N VAL A 23 -7.98 2.42 -3.70
CA VAL A 23 -7.12 3.47 -3.15
C VAL A 23 -6.66 3.06 -1.75
N MET A 24 -5.43 3.42 -1.39
CA MET A 24 -5.00 3.44 0.00
C MET A 24 -4.97 4.87 0.50
N LEU A 25 -5.50 5.07 1.71
CA LEU A 25 -5.50 6.35 2.38
C LEU A 25 -4.33 6.45 3.37
N ASP A 26 -3.81 7.64 3.56
CA ASP A 26 -2.89 7.94 4.66
C ASP A 26 -3.64 8.22 5.98
N ALA A 27 -2.89 8.56 7.03
CA ALA A 27 -3.44 8.88 8.35
C ALA A 27 -4.31 10.16 8.38
N ARG A 28 -4.36 10.94 7.30
CA ARG A 28 -5.15 12.17 7.13
C ARG A 28 -6.30 11.97 6.14
N ASP A 29 -6.66 10.70 5.89
CA ASP A 29 -7.67 10.29 4.91
C ASP A 29 -7.40 10.78 3.47
N GLN A 30 -6.15 11.13 3.13
CA GLN A 30 -5.78 11.51 1.77
C GLN A 30 -5.37 10.30 0.96
N VAL A 31 -5.66 10.32 -0.35
CA VAL A 31 -5.22 9.25 -1.26
C VAL A 31 -3.70 9.25 -1.32
N ALA A 32 -3.11 8.17 -0.81
CA ALA A 32 -1.66 7.99 -0.77
C ALA A 32 -1.15 7.10 -1.91
N GLY A 33 -2.05 6.38 -2.59
CA GLY A 33 -1.75 5.66 -3.81
C GLY A 33 -2.92 4.82 -4.31
N THR A 34 -2.72 4.22 -5.48
CA THR A 34 -3.71 3.41 -6.19
C THR A 34 -3.19 2.00 -6.44
N ILE A 35 -4.13 1.05 -6.43
CA ILE A 35 -3.89 -0.33 -6.82
C ILE A 35 -4.93 -0.68 -7.88
N GLU A 36 -4.49 -1.24 -9.00
CA GLU A 36 -5.39 -1.61 -10.10
C GLU A 36 -5.08 -2.99 -10.63
N LEU A 37 -6.09 -3.85 -10.73
CA LEU A 37 -5.96 -5.15 -11.36
C LEU A 37 -6.02 -4.99 -12.88
N ARG A 38 -4.94 -5.35 -13.57
CA ARG A 38 -4.82 -5.33 -15.03
C ARG A 38 -4.56 -6.72 -15.58
N ARG A 39 -4.93 -6.95 -16.83
CA ARG A 39 -4.47 -8.11 -17.59
C ARG A 39 -3.10 -7.82 -18.15
N THR A 40 -2.19 -8.78 -18.04
CA THR A 40 -0.84 -8.76 -18.62
C THR A 40 -0.61 -10.08 -19.35
N ASP A 41 0.48 -10.18 -20.10
CA ASP A 41 0.84 -11.43 -20.82
C ASP A 41 1.06 -12.60 -19.85
N ASP A 42 1.54 -12.31 -18.62
CA ASP A 42 1.72 -13.29 -17.54
C ASP A 42 0.48 -13.49 -16.66
N GLY A 43 -0.70 -13.12 -17.17
CA GLY A 43 -1.98 -13.17 -16.46
C GLY A 43 -2.35 -11.89 -15.68
N PRO A 44 -3.37 -11.92 -14.82
CA PRO A 44 -3.80 -10.75 -14.07
C PRO A 44 -2.76 -10.31 -13.02
N ARG A 45 -2.45 -9.01 -12.98
CA ARG A 45 -1.49 -8.40 -12.06
C ARG A 45 -2.03 -7.11 -11.45
N TYR A 46 -1.67 -6.86 -10.20
CA TYR A 46 -2.00 -5.64 -9.48
C TYR A 46 -0.90 -4.60 -9.71
N ARG A 47 -1.20 -3.56 -10.48
CA ARG A 47 -0.34 -2.39 -10.66
C ARG A 47 -0.44 -1.50 -9.42
N VAL A 48 0.70 -1.08 -8.88
CA VAL A 48 0.77 -0.25 -7.67
C VAL A 48 1.39 1.09 -8.02
N GLU A 49 0.71 2.17 -7.69
CA GLU A 49 1.19 3.54 -7.87
C GLU A 49 1.09 4.33 -6.56
N VAL A 50 2.03 5.25 -6.33
CA VAL A 50 1.95 6.25 -5.26
C VAL A 50 1.15 7.47 -5.71
N ALA A 51 0.70 8.26 -4.74
CA ALA A 51 0.27 9.63 -4.97
C ALA A 51 1.39 10.40 -5.70
N GLY A 52 1.09 10.87 -6.92
CA GLY A 52 2.08 11.45 -7.84
C GLY A 52 2.28 10.65 -9.13
N GLY A 53 1.75 9.43 -9.22
CA GLY A 53 1.70 8.63 -10.45
C GLY A 53 2.94 7.78 -10.73
N GLU A 54 3.91 7.75 -9.83
CA GLU A 54 5.05 6.83 -9.93
C GLU A 54 4.59 5.38 -9.66
N VAL A 55 5.00 4.47 -10.53
CA VAL A 55 4.69 3.03 -10.42
C VAL A 55 5.72 2.37 -9.51
N LEU A 56 5.27 1.85 -8.36
CA LEU A 56 6.11 1.04 -7.45
C LEU A 56 6.35 -0.37 -7.98
N GLY A 57 5.49 -0.83 -8.89
CA GLY A 57 5.62 -2.11 -9.57
C GLY A 57 4.33 -2.92 -9.58
N TRP A 58 4.49 -4.23 -9.77
CA TRP A 58 3.40 -5.16 -10.01
C TRP A 58 3.38 -6.29 -8.99
N ALA A 59 2.21 -6.66 -8.50
CA ALA A 59 2.00 -7.74 -7.54
C ALA A 59 1.05 -8.82 -8.10
N THR A 60 1.20 -10.05 -7.60
CA THR A 60 0.33 -11.18 -7.94
C THR A 60 -0.90 -11.27 -7.04
N SER A 61 -0.96 -10.48 -5.98
CA SER A 61 -2.09 -10.44 -5.05
C SER A 61 -2.34 -9.02 -4.54
N LEU A 62 -3.60 -8.73 -4.20
CA LEU A 62 -4.00 -7.48 -3.56
C LEU A 62 -3.30 -7.29 -2.20
N LYS A 63 -3.08 -8.37 -1.46
CA LYS A 63 -2.31 -8.35 -0.21
C LYS A 63 -0.90 -7.80 -0.43
N THR A 64 -0.14 -8.36 -1.38
CA THR A 64 1.23 -7.89 -1.63
C THR A 64 1.25 -6.47 -2.20
N ALA A 65 0.25 -6.09 -3.01
CA ALA A 65 0.10 -4.73 -3.49
C ALA A 65 -0.11 -3.73 -2.33
N THR A 66 -1.03 -4.04 -1.41
CA THR A 66 -1.34 -3.20 -0.25
C THR A 66 -0.17 -3.13 0.74
N GLU A 67 0.54 -4.24 0.99
CA GLU A 67 1.76 -4.26 1.81
C GLU A 67 2.87 -3.35 1.23
N ARG A 68 3.07 -3.38 -0.09
CA ARG A 68 4.06 -2.54 -0.77
C ARG A 68 3.71 -1.06 -0.66
N LEU A 69 2.47 -0.71 -0.97
CA LEU A 69 2.03 0.68 -0.91
C LEU A 69 2.04 1.20 0.54
N HIS A 70 1.60 0.39 1.50
CA HIS A 70 1.64 0.73 2.91
C HIS A 70 3.06 1.05 3.41
N ARG A 71 4.08 0.30 2.95
CA ARG A 71 5.48 0.56 3.31
C ARG A 71 5.94 1.95 2.87
N VAL A 72 5.49 2.42 1.71
CA VAL A 72 5.80 3.77 1.24
C VAL A 72 5.07 4.81 2.08
N ILE A 73 3.78 4.61 2.36
CA ILE A 73 2.96 5.51 3.19
C ILE A 73 3.57 5.72 4.57
N ILE A 74 4.02 4.65 5.24
CA ILE A 74 4.65 4.78 6.56
C ILE A 74 6.01 5.49 6.43
N SER A 75 6.82 5.17 5.41
CA SER A 75 8.14 5.79 5.24
C SER A 75 8.07 7.30 4.95
N ALA A 76 7.05 7.75 4.22
CA ALA A 76 6.84 9.16 3.92
C ALA A 76 6.34 9.97 5.13
N ASN A 77 5.72 9.30 6.10
CA ASN A 77 5.16 9.92 7.31
C ASN A 77 6.06 9.79 8.54
N VAL A 78 7.22 9.12 8.43
CA VAL A 78 8.25 9.17 9.47
C VAL A 78 8.98 10.51 9.34
N PRO A 79 8.97 11.38 10.35
CA PRO A 79 9.85 12.54 10.38
C PRO A 79 11.28 12.02 10.22
N GLY A 80 12.02 12.52 9.23
CA GLY A 80 13.44 12.21 9.09
C GLY A 80 14.19 12.69 10.33
N GLY A 81 14.35 11.79 11.32
CA GLY A 81 14.98 12.09 12.61
C GLY A 81 14.07 11.76 13.80
N GLY A 82 13.93 10.46 14.10
CA GLY A 82 13.58 10.04 15.45
C GLY A 82 14.81 10.13 16.34
N ILE A 83 14.70 10.89 17.43
CA ILE A 83 15.68 11.10 18.50
C ILE A 83 16.04 9.74 19.11
N ASN A 84 17.07 9.07 18.61
CA ASN A 84 17.75 7.95 19.26
C ASN A 84 19.14 7.82 18.62
N GLY A 85 20.06 8.71 19.00
CA GLY A 85 21.43 8.67 18.49
C GLY A 85 22.31 9.81 18.99
N SER A 86 22.62 9.83 20.28
CA SER A 86 23.92 10.15 20.94
C SER A 86 23.69 10.72 22.34
#